data_AF-A0A9N8YQF3-F1
#
_entry.id   AF-A0A9N8YQF3-F1
#
_cell.length_a   1.000
_cell.length_b   1.000
_cell.length_c   1.000
_cell.angle_alpha   90.00
_cell.angle_beta   90.00
_cell.angle_gamma   90.00
#
_symmetry.space_group_name_H-M   'P 1'
#
loop_
_entity.id
_entity.type
_entity.pdbx_description
1 polymer ?
#
loop_
_entity_poly.entity_id
_entity_poly.type
_entity_poly.pdbx_seq_one_letter_code
_entity_poly.pdbx_strand_id
1 'polypeptide(L)'
;MTIMDSMSEPELDSDGKIFHQNPNRILRVARGSGTSVREVEELLVQHKGFQGMVKKFGGNKGLLKGMGPGMDGKMSPQQMQQKMAQMQRMLPRGMPDLSQMQAMMKQMGLGGMPNMGNRR
;
A
#
# COMPACT_ATOMS: atom_id res chain seq x y z
N MET A 1 32.47 5.44 17.24
CA MET A 1 31.11 5.52 17.82
C MET A 1 30.23 6.20 16.81
N THR A 2 29.08 5.63 16.49
CA THR A 2 28.07 6.26 15.64
C THR A 2 27.17 7.16 16.49
N ILE A 3 26.41 8.06 15.85
CA ILE A 3 25.47 8.96 16.54
C ILE A 3 24.46 8.18 17.40
N MET A 4 23.98 7.03 16.90
CA MET A 4 23.02 6.17 17.61
C MET A 4 23.63 5.52 18.88
N ASP A 5 24.92 5.18 18.86
CA ASP A 5 25.61 4.59 20.02
C ASP A 5 25.73 5.58 21.20
N SER A 6 25.57 6.88 20.94
CA SER A 6 25.61 7.95 21.94
C SER A 6 24.23 8.33 22.48
N MET A 7 23.18 7.67 21.99
CA MET A 7 21.81 7.81 22.48
C MET A 7 21.54 6.81 23.62
N SER A 8 20.68 7.22 24.54
CA SER A 8 20.11 6.35 25.57
C SER A 8 18.93 5.54 25.02
N GLU A 9 18.57 4.43 25.64
CA GLU A 9 17.43 3.59 25.22
C GLU A 9 16.13 4.41 25.06
N PRO A 10 15.76 5.33 25.97
CA PRO A 10 14.56 6.14 25.78
C PRO A 10 14.64 7.12 24.60
N GLU A 11 15.84 7.48 24.15
CA GLU A 11 16.05 8.30 22.96
C GLU A 11 15.88 7.49 21.68
N LEU A 12 16.39 6.27 21.67
CA LEU A 12 16.27 5.32 20.57
C LEU A 12 14.83 4.84 20.37
N ASP A 13 14.11 4.58 21.46
CA ASP A 13 12.71 4.10 21.42
C ASP A 13 11.69 5.22 21.19
N SER A 14 12.14 6.47 21.05
CA SER A 14 11.25 7.62 20.86
C SER A 14 10.95 7.93 19.39
N ASP A 15 9.94 8.77 19.17
CA ASP A 15 9.65 9.38 17.87
C ASP A 15 10.53 10.60 17.56
N GLY A 16 11.59 10.81 18.35
CA GLY A 16 12.50 11.94 18.24
C GLY A 16 12.01 13.24 18.90
N LYS A 17 10.76 13.31 19.40
CA LYS A 17 10.24 14.52 20.06
C LYS A 17 11.03 14.92 21.30
N ILE A 18 11.67 13.97 21.97
CA ILE A 18 12.38 14.23 23.21
C ILE A 18 13.64 15.09 22.99
N PHE A 19 14.20 15.05 21.78
CA PHE A 19 15.29 15.93 21.36
C PHE A 19 14.82 17.38 21.15
N HIS A 20 13.58 17.59 20.70
CA HIS A 20 12.98 18.92 20.60
C HIS A 20 12.60 19.50 21.96
N GLN A 21 12.10 18.67 22.88
CA GLN A 21 11.74 19.11 24.23
C GLN A 21 12.98 19.44 25.07
N ASN A 22 14.11 18.77 24.81
CA ASN A 22 15.32 18.96 25.59
C ASN A 22 16.57 18.98 24.69
N PRO A 23 16.92 20.15 24.11
CA PRO A 23 18.03 20.28 23.16
C PRO A 23 19.40 19.89 23.72
N ASN A 24 19.56 19.90 25.05
CA ASN A 24 20.76 19.43 25.73
C ASN A 24 21.11 17.97 25.39
N ARG A 25 20.11 17.16 25.03
CA ARG A 25 20.31 15.79 24.56
C ARG A 25 21.08 15.75 23.25
N ILE A 26 20.78 16.66 22.31
CA ILE A 26 21.47 16.78 21.03
C ILE A 26 22.93 17.14 21.25
N LEU A 27 23.20 18.10 22.13
CA LEU A 27 24.57 18.49 22.50
C LEU A 27 25.36 17.33 23.12
N ARG A 28 24.73 16.54 24.00
CA ARG A 28 25.36 15.36 24.61
C ARG A 28 25.68 14.29 23.57
N VAL A 29 24.72 13.97 22.70
CA VAL A 29 24.90 12.99 21.61
C VAL A 29 26.03 13.43 20.70
N ALA A 30 26.00 14.67 20.19
CA ALA A 30 27.02 15.23 19.32
C ALA A 30 28.44 15.14 19.93
N ARG A 31 28.57 15.46 21.23
CA ARG A 31 29.84 15.33 21.96
C ARG A 31 30.28 13.86 22.13
N GLY A 32 29.36 12.96 22.44
CA GLY A 32 29.64 11.54 22.62
C GLY A 32 30.03 10.84 21.32
N SER A 33 29.43 11.22 20.20
CA SER A 33 29.72 10.67 18.88
C SER A 33 30.86 11.37 18.15
N GLY A 34 31.33 12.52 18.65
CA GLY A 34 32.33 13.35 17.98
C GLY A 34 31.82 14.01 16.70
N THR A 35 30.51 14.21 16.58
CA THR A 35 29.86 14.83 15.42
C THR A 35 29.33 16.23 15.76
N SER A 36 28.95 16.99 14.73
CA SER A 36 28.29 18.27 14.93
C SER A 36 26.83 18.10 15.36
N VAL A 37 26.28 19.12 16.03
CA VAL A 37 24.85 19.20 16.37
C VAL A 37 23.98 19.07 15.12
N ARG A 38 24.42 19.69 14.01
CA ARG A 38 23.72 19.65 12.73
C ARG A 38 23.61 18.23 12.16
N GLU A 39 24.67 17.44 12.23
CA GLU A 39 24.62 16.04 11.76
C GLU A 39 23.64 15.20 12.58
N VAL A 40 23.53 15.46 13.89
CA VAL A 40 22.53 14.79 14.74
C VAL A 40 21.10 15.19 14.34
N GLU A 41 20.86 16.47 14.06
CA GLU A 41 19.56 16.96 13.59
C GLU A 41 19.18 16.39 12.21
N GLU A 42 20.13 16.34 11.28
CA GLU A 42 19.94 15.75 9.94
C GLU A 42 19.55 14.28 10.05
N LEU A 43 20.21 13.52 10.94
CA LEU A 43 19.87 12.12 11.21
C LEU A 43 18.46 11.98 11.83
N LEU A 44 18.06 12.86 12.75
CA LEU A 44 16.71 12.84 13.34
C LEU A 44 15.62 13.09 12.28
N VAL A 45 15.86 13.99 11.32
CA VAL A 45 14.95 14.25 10.20
C VAL A 45 14.84 13.01 9.30
N GLN A 46 15.96 12.39 8.95
CA GLN A 46 15.99 11.16 8.15
C GLN A 46 15.26 10.00 8.86
N HIS A 47 15.48 9.85 10.16
CA HIS A 47 14.80 8.84 10.98
C HIS A 47 13.28 9.03 10.97
N LYS A 48 12.79 10.27 11.12
CA LYS A 48 11.34 10.57 11.02
C LYS A 48 10.77 10.23 9.64
N GLY A 49 11.52 10.49 8.57
CA GLY A 49 11.16 10.07 7.21
C GLY A 49 11.06 8.54 7.08
N PHE A 50 12.06 7.83 7.59
CA PHE A 50 12.11 6.37 7.59
C PHE A 50 10.99 5.75 8.41
N GLN A 51 10.65 6.29 9.60
CA GLN A 51 9.48 5.86 10.37
C GLN A 51 8.19 5.99 9.56
N GLY A 52 8.04 7.06 8.76
CA GLY A 52 6.91 7.23 7.85
C GLY A 52 6.87 6.16 6.76
N MET A 53 8.01 5.78 6.21
CA MET A 53 8.12 4.71 5.21
C MET A 53 7.88 3.34 5.82
N VAL A 54 8.50 2.99 6.95
CA VAL A 54 8.25 1.72 7.67
C VAL A 54 6.79 1.59 8.10
N LYS A 55 6.13 2.67 8.53
CA LYS A 55 4.69 2.61 8.81
C LYS A 55 3.85 2.31 7.56
N LYS A 56 4.25 2.82 6.39
CA LYS A 56 3.57 2.59 5.10
C LYS A 56 3.87 1.21 4.51
N PHE A 57 5.09 0.70 4.65
CA PHE A 57 5.59 -0.51 4.00
C PHE A 57 5.73 -1.72 4.93
N GLY A 58 5.99 -1.50 6.22
CA GLY A 58 6.22 -2.53 7.25
C GLY A 58 5.02 -2.82 8.15
N GLY A 59 3.92 -2.09 8.03
CA GLY A 59 2.65 -2.53 8.61
C GLY A 59 2.10 -3.72 7.81
N ASN A 60 1.86 -4.87 8.45
CA ASN A 60 1.22 -6.09 7.92
C ASN A 60 -0.19 -5.89 7.31
N LYS A 61 -0.57 -4.64 7.01
CA LYS A 61 -1.85 -4.21 6.45
C LYS A 61 -1.69 -3.22 5.29
N GLY A 62 -0.49 -2.69 5.05
CA GLY A 62 -0.21 -1.70 4.00
C GLY A 62 -0.01 -2.34 2.62
N LEU A 63 0.78 -3.41 2.55
CA LEU A 63 0.97 -4.17 1.31
C LEU A 63 -0.31 -4.89 0.85
N LEU A 64 -1.07 -5.46 1.80
CA LEU A 64 -2.34 -6.15 1.49
C LEU A 64 -3.47 -5.23 1.05
N LYS A 65 -3.41 -3.93 1.39
CA LYS A 65 -4.42 -2.95 0.97
C LYS A 65 -4.00 -2.16 -0.28
N GLY A 66 -2.69 -2.11 -0.58
CA GLY A 66 -2.13 -1.39 -1.74
C GLY A 66 -1.93 -2.23 -3.00
N MET A 67 -1.83 -3.56 -2.90
CA MET A 67 -1.56 -4.45 -4.05
C MET A 67 -2.78 -5.25 -4.55
N GLY A 68 -3.99 -4.96 -4.06
CA GLY A 68 -5.21 -5.56 -4.58
C GLY A 68 -6.07 -4.54 -5.31
N PRO A 69 -6.18 -4.55 -6.65
CA PRO A 69 -7.21 -3.79 -7.33
C PRO A 69 -8.58 -4.40 -7.00
N GLY A 70 -9.25 -3.87 -5.97
CA GLY A 70 -10.70 -4.04 -5.80
C GLY A 70 -11.21 -5.15 -4.88
N MET A 71 -10.44 -5.63 -3.90
CA MET A 71 -10.83 -6.79 -3.09
C MET A 71 -10.99 -6.49 -1.58
N ASP A 72 -11.61 -5.36 -1.23
CA ASP A 72 -12.32 -5.25 0.03
C ASP A 72 -13.64 -6.05 -0.12
N GLY A 73 -13.67 -7.26 0.44
CA GLY A 73 -14.78 -8.22 0.36
C GLY A 73 -16.09 -7.78 1.05
N LYS A 74 -16.53 -6.55 0.80
CA LYS A 74 -17.83 -5.98 1.21
C LYS A 74 -18.38 -4.98 0.19
N MET A 75 -18.21 -5.21 -1.12
CA MET A 75 -18.99 -4.43 -2.08
C MET A 75 -20.43 -4.96 -2.08
N SER A 76 -21.37 -4.09 -1.69
CA SER A 76 -22.79 -4.37 -1.85
C SER A 76 -23.13 -4.51 -3.34
N PRO A 77 -24.07 -5.40 -3.72
CA PRO A 77 -24.45 -5.61 -5.13
C PRO A 77 -24.86 -4.30 -5.83
N GLN A 78 -25.49 -3.38 -5.11
CA GLN A 78 -25.88 -2.07 -5.62
C GLN A 78 -24.69 -1.16 -5.95
N GLN A 79 -23.62 -1.18 -5.14
CA GLN A 79 -22.41 -0.42 -5.44
C GLN A 79 -21.68 -0.97 -6.67
N MET A 80 -21.67 -2.29 -6.84
CA MET A 80 -21.10 -2.91 -8.04
C MET A 80 -21.89 -2.51 -9.29
N GLN A 81 -23.22 -2.47 -9.21
CA GLN A 81 -24.09 -2.10 -10.33
C GLN A 81 -23.92 -0.63 -10.74
N GLN A 82 -23.80 0.29 -9.77
CA GLN A 82 -23.51 1.70 -10.07
C GLN A 82 -22.11 1.90 -10.64
N LYS A 83 -21.11 1.18 -10.12
CA LYS A 83 -19.73 1.27 -10.62
C LYS A 83 -19.59 0.66 -12.01
N MET A 84 -20.34 -0.40 -12.31
CA MET A 84 -20.45 -0.98 -13.65
C MET A 84 -21.13 -0.02 -14.63
N ALA A 85 -22.23 0.64 -14.22
CA ALA A 85 -22.89 1.64 -15.04
C ALA A 85 -21.99 2.86 -15.33
N GLN A 86 -21.16 3.26 -14.37
CA GLN A 86 -20.19 4.35 -14.55
C GLN A 86 -19.00 3.92 -15.42
N MET A 87 -18.52 2.69 -15.26
CA MET A 87 -17.47 2.10 -16.08
C MET A 87 -17.92 1.93 -17.53
N GLN A 88 -19.17 1.51 -17.77
CA GLN A 88 -19.77 1.41 -19.10
C GLN A 88 -19.87 2.77 -19.81
N ARG A 89 -19.87 3.88 -19.06
CA ARG A 89 -19.84 5.24 -19.62
C ARG A 89 -18.43 5.74 -19.93
N MET A 90 -17.39 5.17 -19.34
CA MET A 90 -15.99 5.58 -19.52
C MET A 90 -15.19 4.62 -20.42
N LEU A 91 -15.66 3.40 -20.70
CA LEU A 91 -15.03 2.55 -21.70
C LEU A 91 -15.33 3.08 -23.11
N PRO A 92 -14.30 3.26 -23.97
CA PRO A 92 -14.51 3.65 -25.36
C PRO A 92 -15.37 2.61 -26.08
N ARG A 93 -16.35 3.10 -26.86
CA ARG A 93 -17.32 2.33 -27.66
C ARG A 93 -16.64 1.56 -28.81
N GLY A 94 -15.73 0.64 -28.46
CA GLY A 94 -14.96 -0.16 -29.43
C GLY A 94 -14.85 -1.64 -29.06
N MET A 95 -15.33 -2.06 -27.88
CA MET A 95 -15.50 -3.47 -27.56
C MET A 95 -16.96 -3.86 -27.81
N PRO A 96 -17.24 -4.83 -28.71
CA PRO A 96 -18.59 -5.29 -28.94
C PRO A 96 -19.14 -5.89 -27.65
N ASP A 97 -20.35 -5.44 -27.33
CA ASP A 97 -21.12 -5.76 -26.14
C ASP A 97 -21.13 -7.28 -25.89
N LEU A 98 -20.67 -7.73 -24.70
CA LEU A 98 -20.69 -9.14 -24.30
C LEU A 98 -22.10 -9.74 -24.42
N SER A 99 -23.15 -8.93 -24.30
CA SER A 99 -24.54 -9.33 -24.53
C SER A 99 -24.83 -9.63 -26.00
N GLN A 100 -24.30 -8.82 -26.93
CA GLN A 100 -24.39 -9.09 -28.37
C GLN A 100 -23.49 -10.25 -28.79
N MET A 101 -22.31 -10.43 -28.17
CA MET A 101 -21.44 -11.57 -28.43
C MET A 101 -22.10 -12.90 -28.01
N GLN A 102 -22.85 -12.92 -26.90
CA GLN A 102 -23.61 -14.09 -26.47
C GLN A 102 -24.79 -14.41 -27.41
N ALA A 103 -25.48 -13.39 -27.91
CA ALA A 103 -26.53 -13.57 -28.93
C ALA A 103 -25.96 -14.03 -30.28
N MET A 104 -24.80 -13.51 -30.67
CA MET A 104 -24.10 -13.87 -31.89
C MET A 104 -23.49 -15.27 -31.82
N MET A 105 -22.97 -15.71 -30.66
CA MET A 105 -22.47 -17.08 -30.46
C MET A 105 -23.60 -18.12 -30.52
N LYS A 106 -24.80 -17.73 -30.05
CA LYS A 106 -26.01 -18.55 -30.16
C LYS A 106 -26.54 -18.64 -31.59
N GLN A 107 -26.27 -17.61 -32.40
CA GLN A 107 -26.68 -17.54 -33.81
C GLN A 107 -25.63 -18.10 -34.78
N MET A 108 -24.35 -18.14 -34.39
CA MET A 108 -23.22 -18.58 -35.22
C MET A 108 -22.84 -20.06 -35.02
N GLY A 109 -23.76 -20.88 -34.51
CA GLY A 109 -23.80 -22.31 -34.82
C GLY A 109 -22.49 -23.09 -34.66
N LEU A 110 -21.65 -22.77 -33.66
CA LEU A 110 -20.56 -23.64 -33.24
C LEU A 110 -21.14 -24.74 -32.35
N GLY A 111 -21.75 -25.72 -33.01
CA GLY A 111 -21.89 -27.05 -32.47
C GLY A 111 -20.52 -27.69 -32.26
N GLY A 112 -20.40 -28.45 -31.18
CA GLY A 112 -19.40 -29.50 -31.05
C GLY A 112 -18.50 -29.40 -29.83
N MET A 113 -18.94 -29.92 -28.69
CA MET A 113 -18.61 -31.30 -28.31
C MET A 113 -19.33 -31.72 -27.01
N PRO A 114 -19.60 -33.02 -26.86
CA PRO A 114 -20.76 -33.54 -26.16
C PRO A 114 -20.43 -33.93 -24.72
N ASN A 115 -21.50 -33.93 -23.92
CA ASN A 115 -21.82 -34.98 -22.96
C ASN A 115 -20.80 -36.14 -22.90
N MET A 116 -19.89 -36.10 -21.92
CA MET A 116 -19.35 -37.32 -21.32
C MET A 116 -19.79 -37.36 -19.87
N GLY A 117 -21.07 -37.66 -19.71
CA GLY A 117 -21.65 -38.14 -18.47
C GLY A 117 -20.94 -39.40 -18.00
N ASN A 118 -20.51 -39.31 -16.75
CA ASN A 118 -20.40 -40.32 -15.72
C ASN A 118 -20.54 -41.81 -16.14
N ARG A 119 -19.50 -42.57 -15.79
CA ARG A 119 -19.48 -44.04 -15.75
C ARG A 119 -20.47 -44.55 -14.70
N ARG A 120 -21.33 -45.48 -15.10
CA ARG A 120 -21.74 -46.75 -14.44
C ARG A 120 -23.17 -47.11 -14.77
#